data_AF-A0A959X482-F1
#
_entry.id   AF-A0A959X482-F1
#
_cell.length_a   1.000
_cell.length_b   1.000
_cell.length_c   1.000
_cell.angle_alpha   90.00
_cell.angle_beta   90.00
_cell.angle_gamma   90.00
#
_symmetry.space_group_name_H-M   'P 1'
#
loop_
_entity.id
_entity.type
_entity.pdbx_description
1 polymer ?
#
loop_
_entity_poly.entity_id
_entity_poly.type
_entity_poly.pdbx_seq_one_letter_code
_entity_poly.pdbx_strand_id
1 'polypeptide(L)'
;MPLTPTRELLDAGRRLRGAVPRKALATLATGPRDPLGILDEQNAGRLQHLIPLRTERMSQSSFAFYRGTAALMAADLASAPHTGQLVAACGDAHVSNFGLYASPQRTLVFDLNDFDEAAWAPWEWDLKRL
;
A
#
# COMPACT_ATOMS: atom_id res chain seq x y z
N MET A 1 19.01 -11.19 -19.53
CA MET A 1 19.38 -11.50 -18.12
C MET A 1 19.02 -12.96 -17.89
N PRO A 2 19.93 -13.85 -17.50
CA PRO A 2 19.57 -15.23 -17.21
C PRO A 2 18.58 -15.27 -16.03
N LEU A 3 17.55 -16.11 -16.14
CA LEU A 3 16.57 -16.29 -15.07
C LEU A 3 17.25 -16.95 -13.86
N THR A 4 17.16 -16.33 -12.69
CA THR A 4 17.65 -16.91 -11.44
C THR A 4 16.96 -18.27 -11.19
N PRO A 5 17.71 -19.36 -10.93
CA PRO A 5 17.11 -20.65 -10.67
C PRO A 5 16.12 -20.62 -9.50
N THR A 6 14.98 -21.29 -9.62
CA THR A 6 13.91 -21.31 -8.61
C THR A 6 14.42 -21.66 -7.21
N ARG A 7 15.38 -22.58 -7.11
CA ARG A 7 15.97 -22.98 -5.82
C ARG A 7 16.69 -21.82 -5.13
N GLU A 8 17.43 -21.02 -5.89
CA GLU A 8 18.16 -19.88 -5.37
C GLU A 8 17.21 -18.80 -4.83
N LEU A 9 16.10 -18.54 -5.54
CA LEU A 9 15.04 -17.63 -5.09
C LEU A 9 14.37 -18.13 -3.81
N LEU A 10 14.08 -19.44 -3.72
CA LEU A 10 13.51 -20.04 -2.51
C LEU A 10 14.46 -19.93 -1.32
N ASP A 11 15.75 -20.19 -1.52
CA ASP A 11 16.75 -20.08 -0.47
C ASP A 11 16.96 -18.63 -0.03
N ALA A 12 16.92 -17.66 -0.96
CA ALA A 12 16.90 -16.24 -0.65
C ALA A 12 15.68 -15.85 0.21
N GLY A 13 14.48 -16.31 -0.17
CA GLY A 13 13.26 -16.09 0.62
C GLY A 13 13.32 -16.71 2.02
N ARG A 14 13.97 -17.87 2.18
CA ARG A 14 14.21 -18.48 3.50
C ARG A 14 15.15 -17.64 4.36
N ARG A 15 16.24 -17.09 3.78
CA ARG A 15 17.15 -16.18 4.49
C ARG A 15 16.45 -14.90 4.93
N LEU A 16 15.67 -14.27 4.04
CA LEU A 16 14.88 -13.09 4.37
C LEU A 16 13.89 -13.35 5.50
N ARG A 17 13.21 -14.50 5.49
CA ARG A 17 12.32 -14.92 6.58
C ARG A 17 13.06 -15.13 7.90
N GLY A 18 14.32 -15.58 7.85
CA GLY A 18 15.17 -15.68 9.03
C GLY A 18 15.54 -14.31 9.61
N ALA A 19 15.86 -13.34 8.74
CA ALA A 19 16.21 -11.97 9.13
C ALA A 19 15.00 -11.14 9.60
N VAL A 20 13.87 -11.27 8.90
CA VAL A 20 12.60 -10.61 9.22
C VAL A 20 11.51 -11.68 9.37
N PRO A 21 11.34 -12.25 10.59
CA PRO A 21 10.32 -13.24 10.84
C PRO A 21 8.92 -12.69 10.57
N ARG A 22 8.00 -13.53 10.06
CA ARG A 22 6.60 -13.13 9.80
C ARG A 22 5.92 -12.51 11.03
N LYS A 23 6.27 -12.97 12.23
CA LYS A 23 5.74 -12.44 13.49
C LYS A 23 6.19 -10.99 13.76
N ALA A 24 7.38 -10.61 13.28
CA ALA A 24 7.85 -9.23 13.34
C ALA A 24 7.04 -8.32 12.40
N LEU A 25 6.57 -8.83 11.25
CA LEU A 25 5.73 -8.07 10.31
C LEU A 25 4.36 -7.68 10.90
N ALA A 26 3.89 -8.39 11.92
CA ALA A 26 2.66 -8.07 12.64
C ALA A 26 2.83 -6.91 13.64
N THR A 27 4.07 -6.46 13.86
CA THR A 27 4.34 -5.30 14.72
C THR A 27 4.12 -4.03 13.92
N LEU A 28 3.16 -3.22 14.35
CA LEU A 28 3.04 -1.83 13.92
C LEU A 28 3.95 -1.01 14.81
N ALA A 29 4.94 -0.33 14.22
CA ALA A 29 5.77 0.60 14.98
C ALA A 29 4.90 1.79 15.42
N THR A 30 4.89 2.07 16.73
CA THR A 30 4.17 3.20 17.29
C THR A 30 5.17 4.32 17.55
N GLY A 31 5.11 5.37 16.75
CA GLY A 31 5.94 6.58 16.89
C GLY A 31 5.06 7.83 16.84
N PRO A 32 5.56 8.98 17.33
CA PRO A 32 4.88 10.23 17.13
C PRO A 32 4.80 10.52 15.63
N ARG A 33 3.60 10.81 15.14
CA ARG A 33 3.38 11.35 13.80
C ARG A 33 2.38 12.48 13.86
N ASP A 34 2.40 13.33 12.85
CA ASP A 34 1.38 14.36 12.61
C ASP A 34 0.45 13.89 11.48
N PRO A 35 -0.71 13.28 11.80
CA PRO A 35 -1.61 12.79 10.78
C PRO A 35 -2.15 13.91 9.90
N LEU A 36 -2.35 15.12 10.46
CA LEU A 36 -2.89 16.24 9.69
C LEU A 36 -1.80 16.81 8.79
N GLY A 37 -0.57 16.95 9.29
CA GLY A 37 0.58 17.35 8.48
C GLY A 37 0.82 16.43 7.28
N ILE A 38 0.72 15.10 7.46
CA ILE A 38 0.82 14.15 6.34
C ILE A 38 -0.29 14.38 5.30
N LEU A 39 -1.52 14.64 5.74
CA LEU A 39 -2.62 14.92 4.83
C LEU A 39 -2.47 16.28 4.14
N ASP A 40 -1.93 17.29 4.81
CA ASP A 40 -1.66 18.60 4.26
C ASP A 40 -0.56 18.54 3.19
N GLU A 41 0.52 17.81 3.45
CA GLU A 41 1.57 17.52 2.46
C GLU A 41 0.98 16.81 1.22
N GLN A 42 0.14 15.80 1.43
CA GLN A 42 -0.54 15.10 0.34
C GLN A 42 -1.51 16.01 -0.43
N ASN A 43 -2.14 16.97 0.26
CA ASN A 43 -3.09 17.91 -0.32
C ASN A 43 -2.41 19.05 -1.11
N ALA A 44 -1.13 19.33 -0.88
CA ALA A 44 -0.41 20.43 -1.53
C ALA A 44 -0.43 20.34 -3.07
N GLY A 45 -0.38 19.12 -3.61
CA GLY A 45 -0.44 18.86 -5.06
C GLY A 45 -1.85 18.71 -5.64
N ARG A 46 -2.91 18.75 -4.82
CA ARG A 46 -4.29 18.48 -5.26
C ARG A 46 -5.01 19.75 -5.71
N LEU A 47 -6.16 19.58 -6.36
CA LEU A 47 -7.07 20.69 -6.68
C LEU A 47 -7.64 21.27 -5.40
N GLN A 48 -7.15 22.44 -4.99
CA GLN A 48 -7.41 23.03 -3.67
C GLN A 48 -8.90 23.22 -3.38
N HIS A 49 -9.69 23.61 -4.38
CA HIS A 49 -11.15 23.81 -4.23
C HIS A 49 -11.94 22.50 -3.99
N LEU A 50 -11.33 21.32 -4.20
CA LEU A 50 -11.94 20.01 -3.92
C LEU A 50 -11.54 19.43 -2.56
N ILE A 51 -10.57 20.03 -1.86
CA ILE A 51 -10.13 19.56 -0.53
C ILE A 51 -11.27 19.55 0.50
N PRO A 52 -12.15 20.57 0.57
CA PRO A 52 -13.29 20.54 1.49
C PRO A 52 -14.22 19.36 1.22
N LEU A 53 -14.52 19.07 -0.05
CA LEU A 53 -15.35 17.93 -0.44
C LEU A 53 -14.68 16.59 -0.10
N ARG A 54 -13.36 16.47 -0.30
CA ARG A 54 -12.60 15.29 0.14
C ARG A 54 -12.73 15.09 1.64
N THR A 55 -12.56 16.16 2.41
CA THR A 55 -12.65 16.14 3.88
C THR A 55 -14.04 15.71 4.34
N GLU A 56 -15.09 16.29 3.76
CA GLU A 56 -16.49 15.92 4.02
C GLU A 56 -16.77 14.45 3.70
N ARG A 57 -16.26 13.92 2.57
CA ARG A 57 -16.43 12.51 2.20
C ARG A 57 -15.68 11.57 3.13
N MET A 58 -14.46 11.93 3.53
CA MET A 58 -13.67 11.13 4.47
C MET A 58 -14.27 11.14 5.88
N SER A 59 -14.93 12.22 6.30
CA SER A 59 -15.54 12.32 7.64
C SER A 59 -16.81 11.48 7.83
N GLN A 60 -17.35 10.88 6.77
CA GLN A 60 -18.61 10.13 6.83
C GLN A 60 -18.52 8.84 7.66
N SER A 61 -17.34 8.23 7.75
CA SER A 61 -17.12 7.02 8.55
C SER A 61 -15.63 6.75 8.76
N SER A 62 -15.28 5.97 9.78
CA SER A 62 -13.91 5.48 9.96
C SER A 62 -13.38 4.73 8.73
N PHE A 63 -14.25 3.97 8.06
CA PHE A 63 -13.89 3.28 6.81
C PHE A 63 -13.52 4.28 5.71
N ALA A 64 -14.35 5.30 5.48
CA ALA A 64 -14.09 6.34 4.47
C ALA A 64 -12.80 7.12 4.79
N PHE A 65 -12.54 7.39 6.08
CA PHE A 65 -11.30 8.00 6.52
C PHE A 65 -10.08 7.13 6.17
N TYR A 66 -10.02 5.88 6.63
CA TYR A 66 -8.85 5.01 6.38
C TYR A 66 -8.65 4.68 4.90
N ARG A 67 -9.75 4.56 4.15
CA ARG A 67 -9.71 4.41 2.70
C ARG A 67 -9.06 5.63 2.04
N GLY A 68 -9.53 6.83 2.38
CA GLY A 68 -9.06 8.08 1.77
C GLY A 68 -7.68 8.56 2.24
N THR A 69 -7.00 7.84 3.14
CA THR A 69 -5.77 8.29 3.81
C THR A 69 -4.64 7.25 3.75
N ALA A 70 -4.42 6.64 2.57
CA ALA A 70 -3.34 5.68 2.33
C ALA A 70 -1.96 6.16 2.82
N ALA A 71 -1.64 7.45 2.65
CA ALA A 71 -0.40 8.07 3.11
C ALA A 71 -0.14 7.88 4.62
N LEU A 72 -1.18 7.84 5.47
CA LEU A 72 -1.01 7.60 6.91
C LEU A 72 -0.50 6.19 7.19
N MET A 73 -1.02 5.21 6.45
CA MET A 73 -0.58 3.83 6.55
C MET A 73 0.84 3.65 6.00
N ALA A 74 1.16 4.30 4.88
CA ALA A 74 2.52 4.32 4.35
C ALA A 74 3.53 4.89 5.37
N ALA A 75 3.16 5.97 6.06
CA ALA A 75 3.97 6.55 7.14
C ALA A 75 4.15 5.58 8.32
N ASP A 76 3.09 4.88 8.73
CA ASP A 76 3.17 3.87 9.79
C ASP A 76 4.08 2.70 9.37
N LEU A 77 3.97 2.24 8.13
CA LEU A 77 4.76 1.13 7.59
C LEU A 77 6.22 1.47 7.30
N ALA A 78 6.55 2.73 7.03
CA ALA A 78 7.91 3.19 6.81
C ALA A 78 8.84 2.92 8.00
N SER A 79 8.29 2.87 9.21
CA SER A 79 9.03 2.56 10.44
C SER A 79 8.88 1.11 10.90
N ALA A 80 8.04 0.31 10.23
CA ALA A 80 7.77 -1.07 10.58
C ALA A 80 8.80 -2.04 9.97
N PRO A 81 9.02 -3.23 10.56
CA PRO A 81 9.86 -4.25 9.95
C PRO A 81 9.38 -4.64 8.54
N HIS A 82 10.32 -4.70 7.60
CA HIS A 82 10.12 -5.16 6.23
C HIS A 82 11.39 -5.84 5.69
N THR A 83 11.26 -6.72 4.71
CA THR A 83 12.41 -7.44 4.11
C THR A 83 13.26 -6.58 3.18
N GLY A 84 12.77 -5.38 2.83
CA GLY A 84 13.45 -4.47 1.89
C GLY A 84 13.37 -4.95 0.43
N GLN A 85 12.55 -5.95 0.15
CA GLN A 85 12.28 -6.41 -1.21
C GLN A 85 11.28 -5.47 -1.88
N LEU A 86 11.81 -4.52 -2.65
CA LEU A 86 11.00 -3.51 -3.34
C LEU A 86 10.33 -4.10 -4.59
N VAL A 87 9.06 -3.76 -4.77
CA VAL A 87 8.26 -4.06 -5.96
C VAL A 87 7.59 -2.78 -6.44
N ALA A 88 7.07 -2.78 -7.67
CA ALA A 88 6.10 -1.76 -8.10
C ALA A 88 4.78 -2.04 -7.37
N ALA A 89 4.63 -1.45 -6.20
CA ALA A 89 3.47 -1.61 -5.33
C ALA A 89 2.34 -0.67 -5.79
N CYS A 90 1.10 -1.08 -5.55
CA CYS A 90 -0.08 -0.24 -5.77
C CYS A 90 -0.16 0.88 -4.74
N GLY A 91 0.25 0.64 -3.48
CA GLY A 91 0.21 1.63 -2.41
C GLY A 91 -1.16 1.80 -1.77
N ASP A 92 -2.24 1.43 -2.45
CA ASP A 92 -3.62 1.38 -1.93
C ASP A 92 -4.34 0.05 -2.26
N ALA A 93 -3.64 -1.07 -2.05
CA ALA A 93 -4.16 -2.42 -2.30
C ALA A 93 -5.22 -2.89 -1.28
N HIS A 94 -6.26 -2.09 -1.01
CA HIS A 94 -7.37 -2.50 -0.16
C HIS A 94 -8.36 -3.38 -0.95
N VAL A 95 -9.10 -4.28 -0.29
CA VAL A 95 -10.02 -5.24 -0.96
C VAL A 95 -10.98 -4.59 -1.95
N SER A 96 -11.49 -3.39 -1.68
CA SER A 96 -12.43 -2.70 -2.59
C SER A 96 -11.82 -2.13 -3.88
N ASN A 97 -10.50 -2.23 -4.09
CA ASN A 97 -9.83 -1.90 -5.36
C ASN A 97 -9.61 -3.17 -6.23
N PHE A 98 -9.93 -4.35 -5.70
CA PHE A 98 -9.93 -5.59 -6.46
C PHE A 98 -11.33 -5.86 -7.02
N GLY A 99 -11.40 -6.26 -8.29
CA GLY A 99 -12.68 -6.45 -8.95
C GLY A 99 -12.58 -7.25 -10.24
N LEU A 100 -13.76 -7.53 -10.82
CA LEU A 100 -13.87 -8.07 -12.17
C LEU A 100 -14.14 -6.92 -13.15
N TYR A 101 -13.28 -6.79 -14.15
CA TYR A 101 -13.36 -5.77 -15.19
C TYR A 101 -13.55 -6.41 -16.55
N ALA A 102 -14.25 -5.72 -17.45
CA ALA A 102 -14.38 -6.18 -18.83
C ALA A 102 -13.12 -5.82 -19.62
N SER A 103 -12.46 -6.82 -20.19
CA SER A 103 -11.37 -6.61 -21.15
C SER A 103 -11.90 -5.99 -22.45
N PRO A 104 -11.02 -5.43 -23.30
CA PRO A 104 -11.39 -5.01 -24.66
C PRO A 104 -12.02 -6.15 -25.49
N GLN A 105 -11.69 -7.41 -25.18
CA GLN A 105 -12.24 -8.61 -25.81
C GLN A 105 -13.55 -9.09 -25.17
N ARG A 106 -14.15 -8.31 -24.25
CA ARG A 106 -15.38 -8.63 -23.51
C ARG A 106 -15.27 -9.90 -22.64
N THR A 107 -14.07 -10.20 -22.17
CA THR A 107 -13.84 -11.23 -21.15
C THR A 107 -13.74 -10.59 -19.79
N LEU A 108 -14.24 -11.27 -18.74
CA LEU A 108 -14.05 -10.82 -17.37
C LEU A 108 -12.62 -11.12 -16.92
N VAL A 109 -11.94 -10.11 -16.40
CA VAL A 109 -10.58 -10.20 -15.85
C VAL A 109 -10.63 -9.76 -14.40
N PHE A 110 -10.02 -10.54 -13.51
CA PHE A 110 -9.80 -10.12 -12.14
C PHE A 110 -8.55 -9.24 -12.10
N ASP A 111 -8.69 -8.02 -11.60
CA ASP A 111 -7.60 -7.04 -11.57
C ASP A 111 -7.67 -6.14 -10.33
N LEU A 112 -6.62 -5.35 -10.15
CA LEU A 112 -6.51 -4.26 -9.19
C LEU A 112 -6.62 -2.92 -9.95
N ASN A 113 -7.43 -1.99 -9.43
CA ASN A 113 -7.49 -0.63 -9.94
C ASN A 113 -6.88 0.38 -8.95
N ASP A 114 -6.87 1.66 -9.35
CA ASP A 114 -6.45 2.80 -8.54
C ASP A 114 -4.95 2.77 -8.17
N PHE A 115 -4.13 3.42 -9.01
CA PHE A 115 -2.67 3.46 -8.90
C PHE A 115 -2.14 4.85 -8.54
N ASP A 116 -3.00 5.73 -8.00
CA ASP A 116 -2.61 7.10 -7.64
C ASP A 116 -1.54 7.14 -6.54
N GLU A 117 -1.42 6.07 -5.75
CA GLU A 117 -0.45 5.92 -4.65
C GLU A 117 0.69 4.92 -5.00
N ALA A 118 0.85 4.56 -6.27
CA ALA A 118 1.82 3.56 -6.70
C ALA A 118 3.28 4.02 -6.49
N ALA A 119 4.11 3.13 -5.96
CA ALA A 119 5.51 3.42 -5.63
C ALA A 119 6.39 2.18 -5.65
N TRP A 120 7.71 2.37 -5.70
CA TRP A 120 8.66 1.31 -5.34
C TRP A 120 8.66 1.14 -3.82
N ALA A 121 7.99 0.12 -3.32
CA ALA A 121 7.81 -0.12 -1.89
C ALA A 121 8.01 -1.60 -1.54
N PRO A 122 8.29 -1.94 -0.26
CA PRO A 122 8.33 -3.33 0.17
C PRO A 122 7.00 -4.03 -0.12
N TRP A 123 7.03 -5.22 -0.73
CA TRP A 123 5.82 -5.99 -1.09
C TRP A 123 4.89 -6.24 0.12
N GLU A 124 5.43 -6.24 1.34
CA GLU A 124 4.64 -6.39 2.56
C GLU A 124 3.62 -5.28 2.76
N TRP A 125 3.80 -4.11 2.14
CA TRP A 125 2.94 -2.96 2.35
C TRP A 125 1.56 -3.17 1.73
N ASP A 126 1.49 -3.59 0.47
CA ASP A 126 0.23 -3.93 -0.19
C ASP A 126 -0.48 -5.08 0.52
N LEU A 127 0.26 -6.08 1.00
CA LEU A 127 -0.35 -7.18 1.76
C LEU A 127 -0.89 -6.78 3.14
N LYS A 128 -0.30 -5.77 3.78
CA LYS A 128 -0.82 -5.22 5.05
C LYS A 128 -2.00 -4.28 4.82
N ARG A 129 -2.23 -3.81 3.58
CA ARG A 129 -3.33 -2.92 3.19
C ARG A 129 -4.62 -3.68 2.87
N LEU A 130 -4.50 -4.93 2.40
CA LEU A 130 -5.61 -5.88 2.22
C LEU A 130 -6.40 -6.09 3.50
#